data_AF-A0A4Y7TE46-F1
#
_entry.id   AF-A0A4Y7TE46-F1
#
_cell.length_a   1.000
_cell.length_b   1.000
_cell.length_c   1.000
_cell.angle_alpha   90.00
_cell.angle_beta   90.00
_cell.angle_gamma   90.00
#
_symmetry.space_group_name_H-M   'P 1'
#
loop_
_entity.id
_entity.type
_entity.pdbx_description
1 polymer ?
#
loop_
_entity_poly.entity_id
_entity_poly.type
_entity_poly.pdbx_seq_one_letter_code
_entity_poly.pdbx_strand_id
1 'polypeptide(L)'
;MTRLPVKIKLTGYHSAIYIRIPRSFQGLVNAEYQYGSTKLSDEVRSRVRYSKEEEQMTRLFLGEFDESHFSFETWAGDEVNAKTTHGSLYLSYDDEPEPKGIFSRLWGSVFS
;
A
#
# COMPACT_ATOMS: atom_id res chain seq x y z
N MET A 1 -5.12 -25.30 -2.73
CA MET A 1 -4.88 -24.57 -4.00
C MET A 1 -3.96 -23.42 -3.68
N THR A 2 -2.79 -23.35 -4.32
CA THR A 2 -1.87 -22.21 -4.21
C THR A 2 -2.38 -21.08 -5.10
N ARG A 3 -2.59 -19.90 -4.52
CA ARG A 3 -2.95 -18.69 -5.29
C ARG A 3 -1.69 -18.11 -5.94
N LEU A 4 -1.86 -17.43 -7.06
CA LEU A 4 -0.78 -16.66 -7.66
C LEU A 4 -0.54 -15.36 -6.88
N PRO A 5 0.71 -14.88 -6.82
CA PRO A 5 1.03 -13.61 -6.18
C PRO A 5 0.46 -12.44 -6.99
N VAL A 6 -0.02 -11.42 -6.28
CA VAL A 6 -0.50 -10.15 -6.85
C VAL A 6 0.68 -9.21 -6.97
N LYS A 7 0.96 -8.72 -8.19
CA LYS A 7 2.03 -7.75 -8.46
C LYS A 7 1.42 -6.49 -9.08
N ILE A 8 1.47 -5.37 -8.36
CA ILE A 8 0.90 -4.08 -8.79
C ILE A 8 2.04 -3.07 -8.94
N LYS A 9 2.12 -2.40 -10.08
CA LYS A 9 3.06 -1.30 -10.33
C LYS A 9 2.33 -0.08 -10.87
N LEU A 10 2.46 1.06 -10.19
CA LEU A 10 1.78 2.31 -10.53
C LEU A 10 2.76 3.48 -10.41
N THR A 11 2.75 4.37 -11.41
CA THR A 11 3.56 5.58 -11.40
C THR A 11 2.73 6.76 -11.89
N GLY A 12 2.78 7.86 -11.15
CA GLY A 12 2.19 9.14 -11.55
C GLY A 12 3.08 10.32 -11.16
N TYR A 13 2.74 11.52 -11.64
CA TYR A 13 3.53 12.73 -11.37
C TYR A 13 2.75 13.74 -10.51
N HIS A 14 1.52 14.10 -10.89
CA HIS A 14 0.60 14.91 -10.08
C HIS A 14 -0.68 14.10 -9.77
N SER A 15 -0.56 13.05 -8.96
CA SER A 15 -1.63 12.06 -8.83
C SER A 15 -1.82 11.60 -7.39
N ALA A 16 -3.07 11.59 -6.93
CA ALA A 16 -3.47 10.75 -5.83
C ALA A 16 -3.65 9.31 -6.34
N ILE A 17 -2.88 8.36 -5.80
CA ILE A 17 -2.93 6.96 -6.22
C ILE A 17 -3.72 6.17 -5.17
N TYR A 18 -4.82 5.57 -5.60
CA TYR A 18 -5.70 4.75 -4.76
C TYR A 18 -5.48 3.29 -5.08
N ILE A 19 -4.98 2.54 -4.11
CA ILE A 19 -4.63 1.13 -4.25
C ILE A 19 -5.59 0.33 -3.39
N ARG A 20 -6.33 -0.57 -4.04
CA ARG A 20 -7.27 -1.49 -3.38
C ARG A 20 -6.76 -2.90 -3.59
N ILE A 21 -6.45 -3.60 -2.49
CA ILE A 21 -5.88 -4.95 -2.49
C ILE A 21 -6.89 -5.95 -1.89
N PRO A 22 -6.84 -7.24 -2.26
CA PRO A 22 -7.70 -8.22 -1.61
C PRO A 22 -7.24 -8.50 -0.17
N ARG A 23 -8.16 -8.96 0.71
CA ARG A 23 -7.82 -9.39 2.08
C ARG A 23 -6.79 -10.52 2.12
N SER A 24 -6.69 -11.31 1.06
CA SER A 24 -5.67 -12.35 0.93
C SER A 24 -4.26 -11.81 0.67
N PHE A 25 -4.09 -10.50 0.44
CA PHE A 25 -2.80 -9.88 0.19
C PHE A 25 -1.85 -10.11 1.36
N GLN A 26 -0.66 -10.61 1.05
CA GLN A 26 0.43 -10.86 1.98
C GLN A 26 1.76 -10.55 1.28
N GLY A 27 2.43 -9.49 1.72
CA GLY A 27 3.70 -9.10 1.15
C GLY A 27 4.06 -7.63 1.24
N LEU A 28 4.93 -7.22 0.32
CA LEU A 28 5.62 -5.95 0.36
C LEU A 28 4.79 -4.83 -0.29
N VAL A 29 4.82 -3.66 0.35
CA VAL A 29 4.30 -2.41 -0.21
C VAL A 29 5.42 -1.38 -0.17
N ASN A 30 5.86 -0.96 -1.34
CA ASN A 30 6.80 0.13 -1.55
C ASN A 30 6.03 1.33 -2.10
N ALA A 31 5.86 2.35 -1.27
CA ALA A 31 5.15 3.58 -1.60
C ALA A 31 6.14 4.76 -1.63
N GLU A 32 6.48 5.24 -2.83
CA GLU A 32 7.42 6.35 -3.05
C GLU A 32 6.69 7.66 -3.34
N TYR A 33 7.06 8.73 -2.64
CA TYR A 33 6.51 10.07 -2.85
C TYR A 33 7.57 11.16 -2.64
N GLN A 34 7.61 12.20 -3.47
CA GLN A 34 8.50 13.34 -3.23
C GLN A 34 7.83 14.43 -2.38
N TYR A 35 6.57 14.75 -2.68
CA TYR A 35 5.77 15.76 -2.00
C TYR A 35 4.37 15.19 -1.71
N GLY A 36 4.24 14.52 -0.58
CA GLY A 36 3.03 13.84 -0.18
C GLY A 36 3.23 12.92 1.01
N SER A 37 2.39 11.88 1.09
CA SER A 37 2.45 10.87 2.15
C SER A 37 1.79 9.57 1.70
N THR A 38 2.06 8.50 2.44
CA THR A 38 1.30 7.25 2.35
C THR A 38 0.22 7.22 3.44
N LYS A 39 -1.01 6.89 3.05
CA LYS A 39 -2.15 6.79 3.96
C LYS A 39 -2.77 5.40 3.89
N LEU A 40 -2.94 4.77 5.04
CA LEU A 40 -3.49 3.43 5.16
C LEU A 40 -4.87 3.49 5.81
N SER A 41 -5.81 2.69 5.31
CA SER A 41 -7.04 2.41 6.06
C SER A 41 -6.71 1.76 7.41
N ASP A 42 -7.62 1.88 8.37
CA ASP A 42 -7.42 1.30 9.71
C ASP A 42 -7.26 -0.22 9.64
N GLU A 43 -8.04 -0.84 8.76
CA GLU A 43 -7.99 -2.28 8.47
C GLU A 43 -6.63 -2.70 7.92
N VAL A 44 -6.10 -1.99 6.91
CA VAL A 44 -4.74 -2.25 6.39
C VAL A 44 -3.70 -2.02 7.48
N ARG A 45 -3.79 -0.92 8.23
CA ARG A 45 -2.86 -0.58 9.30
C ARG A 45 -2.79 -1.67 10.38
N SER A 46 -3.93 -2.26 10.73
CA SER A 46 -4.00 -3.36 11.70
C SER A 46 -3.23 -4.62 11.28
N ARG A 47 -2.96 -4.77 9.97
CA ARG A 47 -2.26 -5.92 9.39
C ARG A 47 -0.82 -5.62 8.97
N VAL A 48 -0.33 -4.41 9.24
CA VAL A 48 1.08 -4.06 9.08
C VAL A 48 1.89 -4.77 10.16
N ARG A 49 2.83 -5.62 9.74
CA ARG A 49 3.79 -6.27 10.65
C ARG A 49 5.14 -5.56 10.70
N TYR A 50 5.51 -4.95 9.59
CA TYR A 50 6.71 -4.13 9.49
C TYR A 50 6.38 -2.85 8.75
N SER A 51 6.90 -1.74 9.26
CA SER A 51 6.85 -0.45 8.58
C SER A 51 8.16 0.29 8.78
N LYS A 52 8.68 0.84 7.69
CA LYS A 52 9.79 1.79 7.71
C LYS A 52 9.40 2.99 6.87
N GLU A 53 9.45 4.16 7.48
CA GLU A 53 9.32 5.43 6.78
C GLU A 53 10.71 6.03 6.65
N GLU A 54 11.12 6.24 5.41
CA GLU A 54 12.30 7.01 5.01
C GLU A 54 11.78 8.26 4.29
N GLU A 55 12.48 9.39 4.35
CA GLU A 55 11.99 10.73 3.96
C GLU A 55 10.93 10.79 2.84
N GLN A 56 11.16 10.06 1.75
CA GLN A 56 10.33 10.05 0.53
C GLN A 56 9.78 8.67 0.16
N MET A 57 9.72 7.76 1.13
CA MET A 57 9.33 6.38 0.92
C MET A 57 8.74 5.74 2.18
N THR A 58 7.57 5.12 2.04
CA THR A 58 7.05 4.20 3.04
C THR A 58 7.21 2.77 2.54
N ARG A 59 7.91 1.94 3.30
CA ARG A 59 8.01 0.49 3.07
C ARG A 59 7.21 -0.25 4.13
N LEU A 60 6.31 -1.11 3.70
CA LEU A 60 5.45 -1.90 4.58
C LEU A 60 5.53 -3.38 4.24
N PHE A 61 5.33 -4.22 5.25
CA PHE A 61 5.00 -5.62 5.08
C PHE A 61 3.62 -5.88 5.68
N LEU A 62 2.71 -6.42 4.88
CA LEU A 62 1.35 -6.78 5.27
C LEU A 62 1.20 -8.29 5.42
N GLY A 63 0.52 -8.70 6.49
CA GLY A 63 0.24 -10.11 6.75
C GLY A 63 1.36 -10.84 7.48
N GLU A 64 1.23 -12.16 7.59
CA GLU A 64 2.21 -12.99 8.28
C GLU A 64 3.43 -13.23 7.39
N PHE A 65 4.62 -13.17 8.00
CA PHE A 65 5.85 -13.46 7.30
C PHE A 65 6.03 -14.97 7.20
N ASP A 66 6.21 -15.45 5.97
CA ASP A 66 6.54 -16.84 5.68
C ASP A 66 7.92 -16.87 5.01
N GLU A 67 8.90 -17.45 5.71
CA GLU A 67 10.28 -17.60 5.23
C GLU A 67 10.36 -18.36 3.90
N SER A 68 9.41 -19.24 3.61
CA SER A 68 9.38 -20.00 2.36
C SER A 68 9.11 -19.14 1.12
N HIS A 69 8.57 -17.92 1.30
CA HIS A 69 8.36 -16.95 0.22
C HIS A 69 9.57 -16.04 -0.02
N PHE A 70 10.60 -16.14 0.82
CA PHE A 70 11.82 -15.35 0.70
C PHE A 70 12.86 -16.10 -0.12
N SER A 71 13.28 -15.52 -1.25
CA SER A 71 14.53 -15.92 -1.91
C SER A 71 15.50 -14.74 -1.88
N PHE A 72 16.79 -15.02 -1.72
CA PHE A 72 17.83 -13.98 -1.70
C PHE A 72 17.88 -13.14 -2.99
N GLU A 73 17.34 -13.66 -4.09
CA GLU A 73 17.40 -13.01 -5.41
C GLU A 73 16.09 -12.30 -5.79
N THR A 74 14.94 -12.79 -5.34
CA THR A 74 13.61 -12.24 -5.72
C THR A 74 12.53 -12.47 -4.66
N TRP A 75 11.60 -11.51 -4.54
CA TRP A 75 10.41 -11.64 -3.70
C TRP A 75 9.29 -12.40 -4.43
N ALA A 76 8.93 -13.58 -3.93
CA ALA A 76 7.96 -14.47 -4.57
C ALA A 76 6.49 -14.20 -4.16
N GLY A 77 6.25 -13.45 -3.09
CA GLY A 77 4.90 -13.13 -2.60
C GLY A 77 4.28 -11.89 -3.27
N ASP A 78 3.21 -11.35 -2.66
CA ASP A 78 2.51 -10.20 -3.22
C ASP A 78 3.31 -8.92 -3.10
N GLU A 79 3.14 -8.02 -4.05
CA GLU A 79 3.95 -6.82 -4.13
C GLU A 79 3.17 -5.65 -4.71
N VAL A 80 3.27 -4.51 -4.04
CA VAL A 80 2.81 -3.21 -4.53
C VAL A 80 4.03 -2.30 -4.63
N ASN A 81 4.28 -1.79 -5.83
CA ASN A 81 5.27 -0.74 -6.07
C ASN A 81 4.54 0.48 -6.65
N ALA A 82 4.35 1.50 -5.83
CA ALA A 82 3.57 2.66 -6.23
C ALA A 82 4.37 3.95 -6.00
N LYS A 83 4.40 4.81 -7.01
CA LYS A 83 5.22 6.02 -7.02
C LYS A 83 4.41 7.24 -7.47
N THR A 84 4.53 8.34 -6.75
CA THR A 84 4.07 9.65 -7.19
C THR A 84 5.10 10.73 -6.89
N THR A 85 5.13 11.84 -7.62
CA THR A 85 6.02 12.98 -7.29
C THR A 85 5.29 13.99 -6.41
N HIS A 86 4.11 14.41 -6.83
CA HIS A 86 3.26 15.39 -6.15
C HIS A 86 1.87 14.79 -5.94
N GLY A 87 1.65 14.22 -4.77
CA GLY A 87 0.42 13.49 -4.49
C GLY A 87 0.62 12.52 -3.34
N SER A 88 -0.49 11.96 -2.87
CA SER A 88 -0.47 10.96 -1.80
C SER A 88 -0.83 9.58 -2.35
N LEU A 89 -0.28 8.57 -1.72
CA LEU A 89 -0.60 7.17 -1.97
C LEU A 89 -1.54 6.70 -0.90
N TYR A 90 -2.55 5.95 -1.29
CA TYR A 90 -3.52 5.45 -0.37
C TYR A 90 -3.79 3.96 -0.56
N LEU A 91 -3.81 3.21 0.53
CA LEU A 91 -3.98 1.76 0.53
C LEU A 91 -5.16 1.33 1.40
N SER A 92 -6.03 0.50 0.84
CA SER A 92 -7.22 -0.08 1.48
C SER A 92 -7.50 -1.47 0.93
N TYR A 93 -8.37 -2.24 1.57
CA TYR A 93 -8.90 -3.47 0.99
C TYR A 93 -10.01 -3.20 -0.04
N ASP A 94 -10.16 -4.11 -1.01
CA ASP A 94 -11.17 -4.03 -2.06
C ASP A 94 -12.60 -4.18 -1.53
N ASP A 95 -12.79 -4.91 -0.44
CA ASP A 95 -14.06 -5.08 0.25
C ASP A 95 -14.44 -3.95 1.21
N GLU A 96 -13.52 -3.02 1.50
CA GLU A 96 -13.83 -1.87 2.35
C GLU A 96 -14.85 -0.94 1.67
N PRO A 97 -15.82 -0.39 2.41
CA PRO A 97 -16.71 0.60 1.83
C PRO A 97 -15.91 1.80 1.33
N GLU A 98 -16.29 2.34 0.17
CA GLU A 98 -15.70 3.61 -0.25
C GLU A 98 -15.96 4.68 0.82
N PRO A 99 -14.94 5.47 1.20
CA PRO A 99 -15.11 6.49 2.22
C PRO A 99 -16.20 7.49 1.80
N LYS A 100 -17.29 7.56 2.57
CA LYS A 100 -18.38 8.53 2.34
C LYS A 100 -18.16 9.81 3.13
N GLY A 101 -18.55 10.96 2.56
CA GLY A 101 -18.53 12.26 3.23
C GLY A 101 -17.18 12.98 3.13
N ILE A 102 -16.80 13.78 4.13
CA ILE A 102 -15.60 14.66 4.09
C ILE A 102 -14.30 13.85 3.89
N PHE A 103 -14.30 12.54 4.18
CA PHE A 103 -13.23 11.61 3.82
C PHE A 103 -13.06 11.39 2.30
N SER A 104 -14.06 11.65 1.46
CA SER A 104 -13.90 11.74 -0.01
C SER A 104 -13.14 13.00 -0.45
N ARG A 105 -13.21 14.08 0.34
CA ARG A 105 -12.45 15.33 0.12
C ARG A 105 -11.06 15.28 0.73
N LEU A 106 -10.88 14.47 1.78
CA LEU A 106 -9.68 14.36 2.57
C LEU A 106 -8.87 13.05 2.27
N TRP A 107 -9.33 12.17 1.38
CA TRP A 107 -8.41 11.50 0.45
C TRP A 107 -7.88 12.48 -0.64
N GLY A 108 -8.16 13.77 -0.42
CA GLY A 108 -7.32 14.93 -0.67
C GLY A 108 -6.75 15.69 0.56
N SER A 109 -6.72 15.20 1.82
CA SER A 109 -6.04 15.79 3.02
C SER A 109 -6.04 15.11 4.47
N VAL A 110 -6.88 14.13 4.89
CA VAL A 110 -7.10 13.49 6.26
C VAL A 110 -5.82 13.31 7.11
N PHE A 111 -5.69 13.77 8.36
CA PHE A 111 -6.53 13.46 9.54
C PHE A 111 -7.27 14.67 10.15
N SER A 112 -8.60 14.66 10.08
CA SER A 112 -9.57 15.01 11.13
C SER A 112 -11.00 14.82 10.61
#